data_AF-A0A976QIA5-F1
#
_entry.id   AF-A0A976QIA5-F1
#
_cell.length_a   1.000
_cell.length_b   1.000
_cell.length_c   1.000
_cell.angle_alpha   90.00
_cell.angle_beta   90.00
_cell.angle_gamma   90.00
#
_symmetry.space_group_name_H-M   'P 1'
#
loop_
_entity.id
_entity.type
_entity.pdbx_description
1 polymer ?
#
loop_
_entity_poly.entity_id
_entity_poly.type
_entity_poly.pdbx_seq_one_letter_code
_entity_poly.pdbx_strand_id
1 'polypeptide(L)'
;MISYNPKSWWGLIFKFHKSDTFRRLLPNMVIISVYVLGIAYLHQAVFQGYLAFTPVIHSLLGFVISLLLVFRTNTAYERWWEARRFWGQLTNVSRNIALKLDAVLPGAHASRALLSSHLTRFPRALAHHLRDLPYETGSTIQHAPSAVTAAIYRELSSLRRRGELGLEDILFLDATLSQLPEICGGCERIKKTPIPYSYHLFIKKFIFAYIVSLPFLFVSEFGYWTALFATFLFYVLGSLEILAEEVENPFGTDANDLPLDDFSVTIRVSVEEILLSGNRA
;
A
#
# COMPACT_ATOMS: atom_id res chain seq x y z
N MET A 1 -6.51 -6.24 1.71
CA MET A 1 -6.89 -5.70 3.03
C MET A 1 -7.75 -6.68 3.82
N ILE A 2 -7.29 -7.04 5.02
CA ILE A 2 -8.05 -7.89 5.95
C ILE A 2 -9.26 -7.10 6.50
N SER A 3 -10.47 -7.63 6.35
CA SER A 3 -11.67 -7.09 7.03
C SER A 3 -11.69 -7.57 8.48
N TYR A 4 -11.79 -6.63 9.43
CA TYR A 4 -11.87 -6.96 10.86
C TYR A 4 -12.76 -5.97 11.62
N ASN A 5 -13.27 -6.40 12.78
CA ASN A 5 -14.04 -5.55 13.67
C ASN A 5 -13.10 -4.88 14.70
N PRO A 6 -12.89 -3.55 14.65
CA PRO A 6 -11.97 -2.86 15.56
C PRO A 6 -12.43 -2.88 17.02
N LYS A 7 -13.71 -3.18 17.29
CA LYS A 7 -14.26 -3.29 18.66
C LYS A 7 -13.89 -4.60 19.36
N SER A 8 -13.40 -5.61 18.63
CA SER A 8 -13.00 -6.91 19.20
C SER A 8 -11.59 -6.87 19.76
N TRP A 9 -11.36 -6.06 20.80
CA TRP A 9 -10.02 -5.76 21.32
C TRP A 9 -9.22 -7.02 21.70
N TRP A 10 -9.78 -7.90 22.53
CA TRP A 10 -9.14 -9.16 22.93
C TRP A 10 -8.97 -10.14 21.76
N GLY A 11 -9.95 -10.19 20.85
CA GLY A 11 -9.87 -11.04 19.66
C GLY A 11 -8.77 -10.61 18.70
N LEU A 12 -8.42 -9.32 18.67
CA LEU A 12 -7.32 -8.79 17.86
C LEU A 12 -5.95 -9.06 18.47
N ILE A 13 -5.82 -8.97 19.80
CA ILE A 13 -4.55 -9.27 20.51
C ILE A 13 -4.11 -10.72 20.32
N PHE A 14 -5.07 -11.66 20.36
CA PHE A 14 -4.78 -13.10 20.26
C PHE A 14 -4.94 -13.68 18.85
N LYS A 15 -5.28 -12.86 17.84
CA LYS A 15 -5.32 -13.28 16.44
C LYS A 15 -3.91 -13.28 15.85
N PHE A 16 -3.25 -14.43 15.91
CA PHE A 16 -2.01 -14.69 15.18
C PHE A 16 -2.31 -14.87 13.68
N HIS A 17 -2.16 -13.81 12.89
CA HIS A 17 -2.32 -13.87 11.43
C HIS A 17 -1.11 -14.55 10.76
N LYS A 18 -1.26 -15.12 9.56
CA LYS A 18 -0.14 -15.80 8.86
C LYS A 18 0.99 -14.87 8.40
N SER A 19 0.75 -13.55 8.30
CA SER A 19 1.73 -12.50 7.97
C SER A 19 2.41 -11.90 9.21
N ASP A 20 2.46 -12.65 10.30
CA ASP A 20 2.82 -12.11 11.61
C ASP A 20 4.22 -11.49 11.60
N THR A 21 4.28 -10.18 11.83
CA THR A 21 5.51 -9.42 12.08
C THR A 21 6.40 -10.13 13.09
N PHE A 22 5.79 -10.78 14.10
CA PHE A 22 6.49 -11.60 15.08
C PHE A 22 7.23 -12.78 14.45
N ARG A 23 6.61 -13.56 13.55
CA ARG A 23 7.27 -14.69 12.88
C ARG A 23 8.42 -14.24 11.99
N ARG A 24 8.27 -13.09 11.31
CA ARG A 24 9.32 -12.48 10.48
C ARG A 24 10.51 -12.01 11.33
N LEU A 25 10.26 -11.52 12.55
CA LEU A 25 11.29 -11.04 13.47
C LEU A 25 11.88 -12.14 14.38
N LEU A 26 11.18 -13.26 14.57
CA LEU A 26 11.55 -14.31 15.53
C LEU A 26 13.01 -14.79 15.38
N PRO A 27 13.56 -15.06 14.18
CA PRO A 27 14.96 -15.46 14.04
C PRO A 27 15.92 -14.38 14.57
N ASN A 28 15.65 -13.11 14.27
CA ASN A 28 16.47 -11.99 14.73
C ASN A 28 16.31 -11.76 16.25
N MET A 29 15.12 -11.96 16.79
CA MET A 29 14.86 -11.90 18.23
C MET A 29 15.67 -12.95 18.99
N VAL A 30 15.72 -14.18 18.48
CA VAL A 30 16.54 -15.25 19.07
C VAL A 30 18.02 -14.89 19.02
N ILE A 31 18.51 -14.39 17.88
CA ILE A 31 19.91 -13.95 17.73
C ILE A 31 20.25 -12.85 18.73
N ILE A 32 19.41 -11.83 18.87
CA ILE A 32 19.61 -10.72 19.81
C ILE A 32 19.57 -11.23 21.25
N SER A 33 18.63 -12.12 21.58
CA SER A 33 18.53 -12.70 22.91
C SER A 33 19.80 -13.47 23.28
N VAL A 34 20.29 -14.35 22.40
CA VAL A 34 21.54 -15.10 22.59
C VAL A 34 22.75 -14.16 22.71
N TYR A 35 22.83 -13.15 21.85
CA TYR A 35 23.88 -12.13 21.92
C TYR A 35 23.90 -11.42 23.27
N VAL A 36 22.75 -10.93 23.74
CA VAL A 36 22.64 -10.23 25.02
C VAL A 36 22.94 -11.15 26.20
N LEU A 37 22.49 -12.41 26.17
CA LEU A 37 22.86 -13.40 27.18
C LEU A 37 24.37 -13.64 27.23
N GLY A 38 25.04 -13.67 26.07
CA GLY A 38 26.50 -13.75 25.99
C GLY A 38 27.18 -12.55 26.63
N ILE A 39 26.71 -11.33 26.35
CA ILE A 39 27.23 -10.11 27.00
C ILE A 39 26.98 -10.13 28.51
N ALA A 40 25.79 -10.57 28.94
CA ALA A 40 25.45 -10.70 30.36
C ALA A 40 26.36 -11.68 31.11
N TYR A 41 26.63 -12.84 30.49
CA TYR A 41 27.57 -13.80 31.02
C TYR A 41 28.99 -13.22 31.13
N LEU A 42 29.50 -12.57 30.07
CA LEU A 42 30.84 -11.96 30.08
C LEU A 42 30.96 -10.87 31.14
N HIS A 43 29.94 -10.03 31.30
CA HIS A 43 29.92 -8.96 32.29
C HIS A 43 30.05 -9.48 33.72
N GLN A 44 29.33 -10.56 34.05
CA GLN A 44 29.37 -11.18 35.38
C GLN A 44 30.63 -12.04 35.59
N ALA A 45 30.98 -12.88 34.62
CA ALA A 45 32.03 -13.88 34.76
C ALA A 45 33.46 -13.33 34.56
N VAL A 46 33.62 -12.34 33.67
CA VAL A 46 34.95 -11.82 33.28
C VAL A 46 35.19 -10.45 33.88
N PHE A 47 34.23 -9.53 33.73
CA PHE A 47 34.42 -8.13 34.10
C PHE A 47 34.01 -7.80 35.53
N GLN A 48 33.47 -8.76 36.29
CA GLN A 48 33.04 -8.61 37.68
C GLN A 48 32.18 -7.35 37.95
N GLY A 49 31.42 -6.90 36.95
CA GLY A 49 30.59 -5.70 37.07
C GLY A 49 31.27 -4.35 36.82
N TYR A 50 32.58 -4.29 36.51
CA TYR A 50 33.32 -3.02 36.38
C TYR A 50 33.06 -2.24 35.09
N LEU A 51 32.42 -2.83 34.08
CA LEU A 51 32.00 -2.12 32.87
C LEU A 51 30.62 -1.48 33.11
N ALA A 52 30.60 -0.16 33.27
CA ALA A 52 29.38 0.63 33.35
C ALA A 52 29.46 1.81 32.35
N PHE A 53 28.43 1.94 31.52
CA PHE A 53 28.25 3.06 30.59
C PHE A 53 27.11 3.95 31.08
N THR A 54 27.12 5.23 30.70
CA THR A 54 26.11 6.20 31.15
C THR A 54 24.84 6.15 30.27
N PRO A 55 23.63 6.00 30.85
CA PRO A 55 22.38 5.84 30.08
C PRO A 55 21.93 7.06 29.27
N VAL A 56 22.48 8.24 29.57
CA VAL A 56 22.02 9.52 29.01
C VAL A 56 22.06 9.53 27.49
N ILE A 57 23.10 8.95 26.87
CA ILE A 57 23.22 8.90 25.41
C ILE A 57 22.12 8.03 24.81
N HIS A 58 21.82 6.86 25.38
CA HIS A 58 20.74 5.99 24.88
C HIS A 58 19.35 6.59 25.07
N SER A 59 19.12 7.37 26.12
CA SER A 59 17.86 8.10 26.27
C SER A 59 17.67 9.13 25.14
N LEU A 60 18.73 9.89 24.82
CA LEU A 60 18.71 10.84 23.71
C LEU A 60 18.56 10.13 22.35
N LEU A 61 19.33 9.07 22.09
CA LEU A 61 19.23 8.28 20.86
C LEU A 61 17.85 7.62 20.73
N GLY A 62 17.28 7.12 21.83
CA GLY A 62 15.95 6.53 21.88
C GLY A 62 14.86 7.54 21.50
N PHE A 63 14.97 8.78 21.98
CA PHE A 63 14.08 9.87 21.55
C PHE A 63 14.21 10.15 20.05
N VAL A 64 15.42 10.23 19.51
CA VAL A 64 15.64 10.45 18.07
C VAL A 64 15.08 9.29 17.24
N ILE A 65 15.30 8.04 17.65
CA ILE A 65 14.76 6.85 16.95
C ILE A 65 13.23 6.86 16.96
N SER A 66 12.62 7.17 18.10
CA SER A 66 11.16 7.29 18.21
C SER A 66 10.62 8.34 17.24
N LEU A 67 11.25 9.51 17.18
CA LEU A 67 10.84 10.59 16.28
C LEU A 67 10.97 10.17 14.80
N LEU A 68 12.09 9.54 14.43
CA LEU A 68 12.33 9.06 13.06
C LEU A 68 11.30 8.01 12.64
N LEU A 69 10.98 7.06 13.53
CA LEU A 69 9.98 6.02 13.26
C LEU A 69 8.57 6.61 13.10
N VAL A 70 8.22 7.64 13.87
CA VAL A 70 6.94 8.34 13.71
C VAL A 70 6.85 9.00 12.34
N PHE A 71 7.88 9.76 11.94
CA PHE A 71 7.91 10.36 10.60
C PHE A 71 7.84 9.31 9.49
N ARG A 72 8.61 8.24 9.61
CA ARG A 72 8.61 7.11 8.67
C ARG A 72 7.23 6.49 8.50
N THR A 73 6.54 6.23 9.61
CA THR A 73 5.21 5.61 9.62
C THR A 73 4.17 6.55 9.01
N ASN A 74 4.23 7.84 9.36
CA ASN A 74 3.32 8.86 8.81
C ASN A 74 3.50 9.01 7.29
N THR A 75 4.73 9.09 6.79
CA THR A 75 4.99 9.19 5.34
C THR A 75 4.52 7.94 4.59
N ALA A 76 4.71 6.74 5.16
CA ALA A 76 4.17 5.51 4.58
C ALA A 76 2.63 5.53 4.52
N TYR A 77 1.99 5.93 5.61
CA TYR A 77 0.53 6.05 5.70
C TYR A 77 -0.03 7.08 4.72
N GLU A 78 0.60 8.23 4.55
CA GLU A 78 0.19 9.25 3.58
C GLU A 78 0.19 8.71 2.15
N ARG A 79 1.22 7.94 1.76
CA ARG A 79 1.28 7.29 0.44
C ARG A 79 0.16 6.27 0.26
N TRP A 80 -0.10 5.45 1.28
CA TRP A 80 -1.20 4.48 1.27
C TRP A 80 -2.56 5.18 1.12
N TRP A 81 -2.76 6.26 1.87
CA TRP A 81 -3.99 7.04 1.83
C TRP A 81 -4.18 7.76 0.49
N GLU A 82 -3.12 8.33 -0.09
CA GLU A 82 -3.16 8.94 -1.42
C GLU A 82 -3.56 7.90 -2.49
N ALA A 83 -2.97 6.71 -2.44
CA ALA A 83 -3.33 5.60 -3.32
C ALA A 83 -4.81 5.21 -3.17
N ARG A 84 -5.29 5.10 -1.92
CA ARG A 84 -6.71 4.80 -1.63
C ARG A 84 -7.64 5.88 -2.19
N ARG A 85 -7.25 7.15 -2.10
CA ARG A 85 -8.03 8.29 -2.65
C ARG A 85 -8.13 8.21 -4.16
N PHE A 86 -7.04 7.91 -4.88
CA PHE A 86 -7.07 7.74 -6.34
C PHE A 86 -8.01 6.60 -6.77
N TRP A 87 -7.99 5.46 -6.08
CA TRP A 87 -8.92 4.35 -6.37
C TRP A 87 -10.37 4.66 -5.99
N GLY A 88 -10.59 5.50 -4.96
CA GLY A 88 -11.91 6.06 -4.66
C GLY A 88 -12.40 7.00 -5.74
N GLN A 89 -11.53 7.89 -6.23
CA GLN A 89 -11.82 8.78 -7.36
C GLN A 89 -12.13 7.98 -8.62
N LEU A 90 -11.36 6.91 -8.90
CA LEU A 90 -11.61 6.04 -10.05
C LEU A 90 -13.02 5.46 -10.03
N THR A 91 -13.49 5.03 -8.85
CA THR A 91 -14.85 4.52 -8.69
C THR A 91 -15.90 5.56 -9.05
N ASN A 92 -15.74 6.79 -8.56
CA ASN A 92 -16.67 7.87 -8.84
C ASN A 92 -16.62 8.31 -10.32
N VAL A 93 -15.42 8.43 -10.88
CA VAL A 93 -15.20 8.80 -12.29
C VAL A 93 -15.81 7.77 -13.23
N SER A 94 -15.60 6.46 -12.99
CA SER A 94 -16.21 5.40 -13.79
C SER A 94 -17.75 5.45 -13.75
N ARG A 95 -18.35 5.71 -12.57
CA ARG A 95 -19.81 5.90 -12.46
C ARG A 95 -20.28 7.13 -13.24
N ASN A 96 -19.59 8.25 -13.12
CA ASN A 96 -19.94 9.47 -13.84
C ASN A 96 -19.82 9.28 -15.37
N ILE A 97 -18.79 8.59 -15.85
CA ILE A 97 -18.66 8.25 -17.27
C ILE A 97 -19.85 7.38 -17.70
N ALA A 98 -20.20 6.35 -16.92
CA ALA A 98 -21.34 5.49 -17.23
C ALA A 98 -22.67 6.27 -17.29
N LEU A 99 -22.92 7.17 -16.34
CA LEU A 99 -24.12 8.03 -16.34
C LEU A 99 -24.16 8.96 -17.56
N LYS A 100 -23.02 9.57 -17.91
CA LYS A 100 -22.95 10.45 -19.09
C LYS A 100 -23.18 9.68 -20.37
N LEU A 101 -22.55 8.51 -20.51
CA LEU A 101 -22.75 7.61 -21.65
C LEU A 101 -24.20 7.13 -21.74
N ASP A 102 -24.84 6.85 -20.60
CA ASP A 102 -26.26 6.50 -20.54
C ASP A 102 -27.15 7.61 -21.08
N ALA A 103 -26.85 8.86 -20.71
CA ALA A 103 -27.63 10.02 -21.12
C ALA A 103 -27.51 10.36 -22.62
N VAL A 104 -26.32 10.15 -23.21
CA VAL A 104 -26.07 10.50 -24.62
C VAL A 104 -26.35 9.36 -25.61
N LEU A 105 -26.37 8.10 -25.15
CA LEU A 105 -26.59 6.94 -26.03
C LEU A 105 -28.02 6.41 -25.91
N PRO A 106 -28.73 6.17 -27.02
CA PRO A 106 -30.04 5.50 -26.99
C PRO A 106 -29.97 4.13 -26.29
N GLY A 107 -31.01 3.72 -25.56
CA GLY A 107 -31.00 2.50 -24.74
C GLY A 107 -30.62 1.21 -25.49
N ALA A 108 -31.05 1.06 -26.74
CA ALA A 108 -30.77 -0.10 -27.58
C ALA A 108 -29.44 -0.02 -28.37
N HIS A 109 -28.58 0.96 -28.09
CA HIS A 109 -27.39 1.21 -28.89
C HIS A 109 -26.28 0.17 -28.66
N ALA A 110 -25.79 -0.47 -29.72
CA ALA A 110 -24.79 -1.54 -29.65
C ALA A 110 -23.48 -1.12 -28.93
N SER A 111 -23.07 0.14 -29.10
CA SER A 111 -21.85 0.67 -28.46
C SER A 111 -21.93 0.77 -26.93
N ARG A 112 -23.11 0.67 -26.30
CA ARG A 112 -23.23 0.67 -24.83
C ARG A 112 -22.51 -0.52 -24.21
N ALA A 113 -22.65 -1.71 -24.81
CA ALA A 113 -21.96 -2.92 -24.36
C ALA A 113 -20.43 -2.81 -24.57
N LEU A 114 -20.00 -2.26 -25.72
CA LEU A 114 -18.58 -2.07 -26.02
C LEU A 114 -17.92 -1.06 -25.08
N LEU A 115 -18.53 0.10 -24.88
CA LEU A 115 -18.02 1.14 -23.99
C LEU A 115 -18.03 0.70 -22.52
N SER A 116 -19.07 -0.01 -22.08
CA SER A 116 -19.11 -0.65 -20.76
C SER A 116 -17.95 -1.64 -20.60
N SER A 117 -17.73 -2.53 -21.57
CA SER A 117 -16.60 -3.47 -21.56
C SER A 117 -15.24 -2.75 -21.49
N HIS A 118 -15.03 -1.68 -22.25
CA HIS A 118 -13.78 -0.91 -22.18
C HIS A 118 -13.61 -0.20 -20.83
N LEU A 119 -14.65 0.45 -20.33
CA LEU A 119 -14.61 1.19 -19.07
C LEU A 119 -14.35 0.26 -17.87
N THR A 120 -14.97 -0.93 -17.85
CA THR A 120 -14.80 -1.92 -16.78
C THR A 120 -13.47 -2.67 -16.85
N ARG A 121 -12.80 -2.68 -18.02
CA ARG A 121 -11.43 -3.20 -18.19
C ARG A 121 -10.37 -2.27 -17.61
N PHE A 122 -10.63 -0.96 -17.55
CA PHE A 122 -9.63 0.03 -17.13
C PHE A 122 -9.11 -0.20 -15.69
N PRO A 123 -9.96 -0.41 -14.66
CA PRO A 123 -9.49 -0.66 -13.30
C PRO A 123 -8.56 -1.88 -13.21
N ARG A 124 -8.89 -2.97 -13.92
CA ARG A 124 -8.06 -4.17 -13.95
C ARG A 124 -6.73 -3.93 -14.69
N ALA A 125 -6.76 -3.19 -15.81
CA ALA A 125 -5.56 -2.79 -16.52
C ALA A 125 -4.62 -1.95 -15.63
N LEU A 126 -5.19 -1.03 -14.84
CA LEU A 126 -4.45 -0.23 -13.87
C LEU A 126 -3.87 -1.09 -12.74
N ALA A 127 -4.66 -1.99 -12.14
CA ALA A 127 -4.16 -2.89 -11.09
C ALA A 127 -2.98 -3.74 -11.58
N HIS A 128 -3.11 -4.36 -12.76
CA HIS A 128 -2.04 -5.16 -13.34
C HIS A 128 -0.80 -4.31 -13.65
N HIS A 129 -0.98 -3.12 -14.23
CA HIS A 129 0.12 -2.19 -14.49
C HIS A 129 0.86 -1.78 -13.20
N LEU A 130 0.12 -1.47 -12.13
CA LEU A 130 0.71 -1.11 -10.84
C LEU A 130 1.41 -2.28 -10.15
N ARG A 131 1.04 -3.53 -10.47
CA ARG A 131 1.67 -4.75 -9.96
C ARG A 131 2.76 -5.34 -10.87
N ASP A 132 3.09 -4.68 -11.98
CA ASP A 132 4.00 -5.21 -13.02
C ASP A 132 3.57 -6.59 -13.55
N LEU A 133 2.26 -6.83 -13.58
CA LEU A 133 1.66 -8.06 -14.10
C LEU A 133 1.23 -7.86 -15.55
N PRO A 134 1.35 -8.88 -16.41
CA PRO A 134 0.80 -8.81 -17.77
C PRO A 134 -0.71 -8.63 -17.71
N TYR A 135 -1.25 -7.70 -18.52
CA TYR A 135 -2.68 -7.44 -18.57
C TYR A 135 -3.47 -8.64 -19.13
N GLU A 136 -3.00 -9.20 -20.24
CA GLU A 136 -3.52 -10.40 -20.88
C GLU A 136 -2.36 -11.32 -21.26
N THR A 137 -2.59 -12.63 -21.25
CA THR A 137 -1.56 -13.62 -21.59
C THR A 137 -1.15 -13.45 -23.05
N GLY A 138 0.13 -13.20 -23.31
CA GLY A 138 0.65 -12.97 -24.67
C GLY A 138 0.45 -11.55 -25.21
N SER A 139 -0.07 -10.62 -24.41
CA SER A 139 -0.18 -9.22 -24.82
C SER A 139 1.18 -8.54 -24.93
N THR A 140 1.40 -7.79 -26.01
CA THR A 140 2.58 -6.93 -26.22
C THR A 140 2.36 -5.49 -25.74
N ILE A 141 1.21 -5.20 -25.13
CA ILE A 141 0.85 -3.85 -24.70
C ILE A 141 1.71 -3.45 -23.49
N GLN A 142 2.60 -2.48 -23.70
CA GLN A 142 3.47 -1.96 -22.64
C GLN A 142 2.70 -1.12 -21.60
N HIS A 143 1.70 -0.37 -22.04
CA HIS A 143 0.90 0.51 -21.16
C HIS A 143 -0.60 0.23 -21.28
N ALA A 144 -1.04 -0.83 -20.59
CA ALA A 144 -2.42 -1.31 -20.68
C ALA A 144 -3.48 -0.25 -20.32
N PRO A 145 -3.34 0.58 -19.27
CA PRO A 145 -4.32 1.62 -18.95
C PRO A 145 -4.54 2.60 -20.10
N SER A 146 -3.46 3.06 -20.74
CA SER A 146 -3.55 3.97 -21.89
C SER A 146 -4.16 3.31 -23.12
N ALA A 147 -3.87 2.03 -23.35
CA ALA A 147 -4.47 1.29 -24.45
C ALA A 147 -6.00 1.14 -24.29
N VAL A 148 -6.46 0.91 -23.06
CA VAL A 148 -7.90 0.86 -22.74
C VAL A 148 -8.54 2.24 -22.91
N THR A 149 -7.94 3.30 -22.37
CA THR A 149 -8.43 4.68 -22.57
C THR A 149 -8.51 5.04 -24.06
N ALA A 150 -7.50 4.69 -24.85
CA ALA A 150 -7.50 4.91 -26.30
C ALA A 150 -8.59 4.10 -27.02
N ALA A 151 -8.96 2.92 -26.54
CA ALA A 151 -10.09 2.16 -27.09
C ALA A 151 -11.42 2.89 -26.87
N ILE A 152 -11.64 3.47 -25.68
CA ILE A 152 -12.82 4.29 -25.39
C ILE A 152 -12.89 5.49 -26.33
N TYR A 153 -11.81 6.26 -26.45
CA TYR A 153 -11.79 7.43 -27.35
C TYR A 153 -11.97 7.06 -28.83
N ARG A 154 -11.43 5.93 -29.28
CA ARG A 154 -11.64 5.44 -30.65
C ARG A 154 -13.10 5.09 -30.92
N GLU A 155 -13.77 4.44 -29.98
CA GLU A 155 -15.19 4.11 -30.10
C GLU A 155 -16.03 5.39 -30.17
N LEU A 156 -15.81 6.34 -29.26
CA LEU A 156 -16.49 7.65 -29.28
C LEU A 156 -16.24 8.44 -30.57
N SER A 157 -15.00 8.41 -31.08
CA SER A 157 -14.66 9.03 -32.36
C SER A 157 -15.38 8.36 -33.53
N SER A 158 -15.57 7.03 -33.48
CA SER A 158 -16.33 6.29 -34.50
C SER A 158 -17.81 6.69 -34.51
N LEU A 159 -18.41 6.86 -33.32
CA LEU A 159 -19.80 7.30 -33.15
C LEU A 159 -20.00 8.70 -33.73
N ARG A 160 -19.07 9.62 -33.42
CA ARG A 160 -19.08 10.95 -33.99
C ARG A 160 -18.97 10.94 -35.51
N ARG A 161 -18.05 10.14 -36.08
CA ARG A 161 -17.89 10.03 -37.54
C ARG A 161 -19.14 9.47 -38.24
N ARG A 162 -19.90 8.63 -37.54
CA ARG A 162 -21.20 8.09 -37.99
C ARG A 162 -22.37 9.06 -37.80
N GLY A 163 -22.15 10.22 -37.15
CA GLY A 163 -23.21 11.17 -36.83
C GLY A 163 -24.12 10.74 -35.68
N GLU A 164 -23.73 9.70 -34.93
CA GLU A 164 -24.49 9.16 -33.80
C GLU A 164 -24.26 9.96 -32.51
N LEU A 165 -23.17 10.73 -32.44
CA LEU A 165 -22.86 11.69 -31.36
C LEU A 165 -22.42 13.05 -31.94
N GLY A 166 -22.87 14.13 -31.31
CA GLY A 166 -22.44 15.49 -31.63
C GLY A 166 -21.07 15.84 -31.05
N LEU A 167 -20.50 16.98 -31.48
CA LEU A 167 -19.27 17.52 -30.86
C LEU A 167 -19.50 17.87 -29.38
N GLU A 168 -20.68 18.38 -29.03
CA GLU A 168 -21.05 18.75 -27.67
C GLU A 168 -21.04 17.52 -26.74
N ASP A 169 -21.56 16.39 -27.20
CA ASP A 169 -21.53 15.12 -26.45
C ASP A 169 -20.09 14.65 -26.19
N ILE A 170 -19.23 14.75 -27.20
CA ILE A 170 -17.81 14.39 -27.06
C ILE A 170 -17.12 15.29 -26.03
N LEU A 171 -17.34 16.61 -26.08
CA LEU A 171 -16.77 17.54 -25.10
C LEU A 171 -17.31 17.29 -23.68
N PHE A 172 -18.61 16.99 -23.57
CA PHE A 172 -19.25 16.65 -22.31
C PHE A 172 -18.68 15.37 -21.68
N LEU A 173 -18.40 14.35 -22.50
CA LEU A 173 -17.77 13.10 -22.09
C LEU A 173 -16.29 13.28 -21.73
N ASP A 174 -15.53 14.00 -22.56
CA ASP A 174 -14.09 14.21 -22.41
C ASP A 174 -13.72 14.84 -21.06
N ALA A 175 -14.51 15.82 -20.60
CA ALA A 175 -14.34 16.48 -19.30
C ALA A 175 -14.31 15.51 -18.10
N THR A 176 -14.79 14.27 -18.27
CA THR A 176 -14.69 13.22 -17.25
C THR A 176 -13.76 12.09 -17.66
N LEU A 177 -13.68 11.75 -18.95
CA LEU A 177 -12.78 10.70 -19.45
C LEU A 177 -11.30 11.05 -19.27
N SER A 178 -10.93 12.33 -19.35
CA SER A 178 -9.56 12.81 -19.10
C SER A 178 -9.06 12.50 -17.70
N GLN A 179 -9.96 12.27 -16.73
CA GLN A 179 -9.59 11.93 -15.35
C GLN A 179 -9.05 10.49 -15.23
N LEU A 180 -9.36 9.58 -16.16
CA LEU A 180 -8.82 8.22 -16.14
C LEU A 180 -7.28 8.21 -16.24
N PRO A 181 -6.65 8.82 -17.26
CA PRO A 181 -5.20 8.91 -17.33
C PRO A 181 -4.59 9.78 -16.20
N GLU A 182 -5.28 10.81 -15.70
CA GLU A 182 -4.82 11.58 -14.53
C GLU A 182 -4.68 10.71 -13.28
N ILE A 183 -5.68 9.86 -13.01
CA ILE A 183 -5.66 8.89 -11.90
C ILE A 183 -4.53 7.86 -12.10
N CYS A 184 -4.33 7.38 -13.34
CA CYS A 184 -3.23 6.48 -13.69
C CYS A 184 -1.87 7.14 -13.36
N GLY A 185 -1.65 8.37 -13.83
CA GLY A 185 -0.43 9.14 -13.56
C GLY A 185 -0.21 9.40 -12.07
N GLY A 186 -1.28 9.66 -11.32
CA GLY A 186 -1.22 9.77 -9.86
C GLY A 186 -0.75 8.49 -9.17
N CYS A 187 -1.30 7.34 -9.57
CA CYS A 187 -0.89 6.04 -9.05
C CYS A 187 0.55 5.69 -9.47
N GLU A 188 0.93 5.99 -10.71
CA GLU A 188 2.29 5.80 -11.20
C GLU A 188 3.30 6.64 -10.43
N ARG A 189 2.97 7.89 -10.08
CA ARG A 189 3.82 8.71 -9.22
C ARG A 189 4.07 8.01 -7.89
N ILE A 190 3.01 7.59 -7.18
CA ILE A 190 3.12 6.88 -5.89
C ILE A 190 4.01 5.63 -6.01
N LYS A 191 3.87 4.87 -7.10
CA LYS A 191 4.65 3.66 -7.36
C LYS A 191 6.12 3.98 -7.69
N LYS A 192 6.37 4.92 -8.60
CA LYS A 192 7.69 5.21 -9.19
C LYS A 192 8.55 6.14 -8.32
N THR A 193 7.95 6.87 -7.38
CA THR A 193 8.69 7.73 -6.43
C THR A 193 8.64 7.14 -5.01
N PRO A 194 9.43 6.08 -4.72
CA PRO A 194 9.53 5.53 -3.38
C PRO A 194 10.23 6.49 -2.42
N ILE A 195 10.09 6.23 -1.12
CA ILE A 195 10.86 6.96 -0.10
C ILE A 195 12.35 6.71 -0.37
N PRO A 196 13.21 7.75 -0.27
CA PRO A 196 14.63 7.61 -0.60
C PRO A 196 15.30 6.45 0.14
N TYR A 197 16.06 5.64 -0.59
CA TYR A 197 16.75 4.47 -0.03
C TYR A 197 17.66 4.81 1.17
N SER A 198 18.30 5.98 1.15
CA SER A 198 19.13 6.46 2.26
C SER A 198 18.37 6.55 3.58
N TYR A 199 17.09 6.91 3.53
CA TYR A 199 16.22 6.99 4.70
C TYR A 199 15.95 5.60 5.29
N HIS A 200 15.60 4.62 4.45
CA HIS A 200 15.41 3.22 4.87
C HIS A 200 16.69 2.62 5.46
N LEU A 201 17.82 2.84 4.80
CA LEU A 201 19.11 2.34 5.26
C LEU A 201 19.50 2.96 6.61
N PHE A 202 19.28 4.26 6.77
CA PHE A 202 19.62 4.99 7.99
C PHE A 202 18.81 4.49 9.19
N ILE A 203 17.48 4.39 9.09
CA ILE A 203 16.62 3.90 10.18
C ILE A 203 17.00 2.48 10.61
N LYS A 204 17.16 1.55 9.65
CA LYS A 204 17.50 0.15 9.94
C LYS A 204 18.86 0.02 10.62
N LYS A 205 19.88 0.75 10.13
CA LYS A 205 21.20 0.80 10.77
C LYS A 205 21.14 1.41 12.16
N PHE A 206 20.30 2.43 12.35
CA PHE A 206 20.21 3.11 13.62
C PHE A 206 19.52 2.26 14.69
N ILE A 207 18.43 1.58 14.35
CA ILE A 207 17.78 0.57 15.21
C ILE A 207 18.78 -0.54 15.58
N PHE A 208 19.52 -1.06 14.60
CA PHE A 208 20.53 -2.09 14.84
C PHE A 208 21.61 -1.62 15.82
N ALA A 209 22.21 -0.46 15.58
CA ALA A 209 23.24 0.11 16.45
C ALA A 209 22.72 0.37 17.88
N TYR A 210 21.48 0.82 18.00
CA TYR A 210 20.83 1.06 19.28
C TYR A 210 20.64 -0.22 20.09
N ILE A 211 20.12 -1.29 19.46
CA ILE A 211 19.88 -2.57 20.12
C ILE A 211 21.20 -3.29 20.47
N VAL A 212 22.19 -3.26 19.58
CA VAL A 212 23.49 -3.91 19.82
C VAL A 212 24.27 -3.26 20.96
N SER A 213 24.13 -1.95 21.14
CA SER A 213 24.80 -1.21 22.23
C SER A 213 24.04 -1.24 23.57
N LEU A 214 22.75 -1.57 23.55
CA LEU A 214 21.90 -1.63 24.74
C LEU A 214 22.41 -2.53 25.89
N PRO A 215 22.93 -3.76 25.66
CA PRO A 215 23.34 -4.62 26.75
C PRO A 215 24.48 -4.05 27.58
N PHE A 216 25.42 -3.32 26.97
CA PHE A 216 26.53 -2.69 27.71
C PHE A 216 26.05 -1.65 28.74
N LEU A 217 24.84 -1.13 28.56
CA LEU A 217 24.27 -0.13 29.43
C LEU A 217 23.48 -0.73 30.59
N PHE A 218 22.66 -1.72 30.30
CA PHE A 218 21.66 -2.22 31.24
C PHE A 218 22.04 -3.54 31.92
N VAL A 219 23.13 -4.18 31.50
CA VAL A 219 23.58 -5.46 32.09
C VAL A 219 23.99 -5.32 33.55
N SER A 220 24.56 -4.19 33.95
CA SER A 220 24.98 -3.95 35.34
C SER A 220 23.78 -3.83 36.29
N GLU A 221 22.67 -3.31 35.79
CA GLU A 221 21.44 -3.10 36.57
C GLU A 221 20.51 -4.32 36.53
N PHE A 222 20.34 -4.95 35.37
CA PHE A 222 19.33 -5.99 35.15
C PHE A 222 19.92 -7.40 34.93
N GLY A 223 21.24 -7.54 34.76
CA GLY A 223 21.88 -8.84 34.54
C GLY A 223 21.31 -9.58 33.33
N TYR A 224 20.90 -10.84 33.51
CA TYR A 224 20.32 -11.63 32.43
C TYR A 224 18.95 -11.13 31.96
N TRP A 225 18.21 -10.35 32.78
CA TRP A 225 16.93 -9.76 32.36
C TRP A 225 17.09 -8.74 31.23
N THR A 226 18.29 -8.19 31.05
CA THR A 226 18.61 -7.33 29.89
C THR A 226 18.31 -8.03 28.57
N ALA A 227 18.45 -9.36 28.49
CA ALA A 227 18.11 -10.12 27.27
C ALA A 227 16.62 -10.03 26.94
N LEU A 228 15.74 -10.12 27.93
CA LEU A 228 14.30 -9.99 27.73
C LEU A 228 13.96 -8.57 27.26
N PHE A 229 14.47 -7.55 27.95
CA PHE A 229 14.15 -6.16 27.61
C PHE A 229 14.70 -5.74 26.24
N ALA A 230 15.94 -6.13 25.92
CA ALA A 230 16.53 -5.85 24.61
C ALA A 230 15.75 -6.51 23.47
N THR A 231 15.35 -7.77 23.67
CA THR A 231 14.58 -8.53 22.68
C THR A 231 13.19 -7.95 22.49
N PHE A 232 12.52 -7.58 23.59
CA PHE A 232 11.22 -6.91 23.53
C PHE A 232 11.31 -5.55 22.84
N LEU A 233 12.32 -4.74 23.17
CA LEU A 233 12.51 -3.44 22.53
C LEU A 233 12.81 -3.57 21.03
N PHE A 234 13.64 -4.54 20.65
CA PHE A 234 13.86 -4.87 19.24
C PHE A 234 12.56 -5.26 18.54
N TYR A 235 11.73 -6.09 19.19
CA TYR A 235 10.43 -6.47 18.64
C TYR A 235 9.56 -5.23 18.40
N VAL A 236 9.46 -4.32 19.36
CA VAL A 236 8.65 -3.09 19.21
C VAL A 236 9.17 -2.21 18.07
N LEU A 237 10.46 -1.85 18.07
CA LEU A 237 11.04 -0.97 17.06
C LEU A 237 11.04 -1.61 15.67
N GLY A 238 11.40 -2.89 15.59
CA GLY A 238 11.40 -3.66 14.34
C GLY A 238 9.99 -3.86 13.78
N SER A 239 8.99 -4.03 14.65
CA SER A 239 7.61 -4.18 14.21
C SER A 239 7.05 -2.90 13.61
N LEU A 240 7.36 -1.74 14.20
CA LEU A 240 6.97 -0.44 13.64
C LEU A 240 7.60 -0.21 12.26
N GLU A 241 8.88 -0.55 12.08
CA GLU A 241 9.55 -0.42 10.78
C GLU A 241 8.96 -1.38 9.72
N ILE A 242 8.65 -2.63 10.09
CA ILE A 242 8.01 -3.57 9.16
C ILE A 242 6.61 -3.09 8.78
N LEU A 243 5.83 -2.59 9.75
CA LEU A 243 4.50 -2.06 9.47
C LEU A 243 4.56 -0.86 8.51
N ALA A 244 5.52 0.04 8.71
CA ALA A 244 5.74 1.15 7.79
C ALA A 244 6.14 0.67 6.39
N GLU A 245 6.98 -0.38 6.29
CA GLU A 245 7.38 -0.99 5.01
C GLU A 245 6.20 -1.64 4.27
N GLU A 246 5.31 -2.35 4.99
CA GLU A 246 4.11 -2.96 4.42
C GLU A 246 3.12 -1.90 3.90
N VAL A 247 2.88 -0.84 4.68
CA VAL A 247 1.93 0.22 4.27
C VAL A 247 2.49 1.11 3.15
N GLU A 248 3.82 1.20 3.01
CA GLU A 248 4.47 2.04 2.00
C GLU A 248 4.14 1.63 0.55
N ASN A 249 3.87 0.35 0.30
CA ASN A 249 3.68 -0.21 -1.05
C ASN A 249 2.21 -0.61 -1.31
N PRO A 250 1.26 0.35 -1.38
CA PRO A 250 -0.17 0.08 -1.28
C PRO A 250 -0.77 -0.76 -2.42
N PHE A 251 -0.06 -0.95 -3.53
CA PHE A 251 -0.57 -1.61 -4.74
C PHE A 251 -0.20 -3.09 -4.86
N GLY A 252 0.57 -3.63 -3.92
CA GLY A 252 1.02 -5.02 -3.96
C GLY A 252 -0.09 -6.04 -3.72
N THR A 253 0.32 -7.18 -3.17
CA THR A 253 -0.55 -8.32 -2.84
C THR A 253 -0.46 -8.72 -1.36
N ASP A 254 0.21 -7.91 -0.53
CA ASP A 254 0.31 -8.15 0.90
C ASP A 254 -1.05 -7.96 1.58
N ALA A 255 -1.18 -8.52 2.78
CA ALA A 255 -2.46 -8.51 3.50
C ALA A 255 -3.00 -7.09 3.76
N ASN A 256 -2.09 -6.13 3.94
CA ASN A 256 -2.34 -4.73 4.25
C ASN A 256 -2.45 -3.84 3.00
N ASP A 257 -2.21 -4.39 1.81
CA ASP A 257 -2.36 -3.67 0.55
C ASP A 257 -3.82 -3.42 0.20
N LEU A 258 -4.01 -2.45 -0.70
CA LEU A 258 -5.32 -2.08 -1.20
C LEU A 258 -5.93 -3.25 -1.99
N PRO A 259 -7.22 -3.58 -1.77
CA PRO A 259 -7.91 -4.64 -2.47
C PRO A 259 -8.33 -4.18 -3.88
N LEU A 260 -7.35 -4.01 -4.78
CA LEU A 260 -7.57 -3.45 -6.12
C LEU A 260 -8.55 -4.28 -6.96
N ASP A 261 -8.57 -5.59 -6.75
CA ASP A 261 -9.47 -6.53 -7.43
C ASP A 261 -10.92 -6.32 -6.97
N ASP A 262 -11.16 -6.14 -5.67
CA ASP A 262 -12.49 -5.86 -5.12
C ASP A 262 -13.02 -4.50 -5.60
N PHE A 263 -12.15 -3.49 -5.67
CA PHE A 263 -12.50 -2.21 -6.27
C PHE A 263 -12.85 -2.36 -7.75
N SER A 264 -12.08 -3.15 -8.50
CA SER A 264 -12.35 -3.41 -9.92
C SER A 264 -13.70 -4.11 -10.13
N VAL A 265 -14.04 -5.09 -9.29
CA VAL A 265 -15.35 -5.76 -9.31
C VAL A 265 -16.48 -4.78 -8.98
N THR A 266 -16.30 -3.95 -7.94
CA THR A 266 -17.30 -2.95 -7.53
C THR A 266 -17.58 -1.95 -8.66
N ILE A 267 -16.52 -1.47 -9.32
CA ILE A 267 -16.64 -0.56 -10.47
C ILE A 267 -17.37 -1.24 -11.61
N ARG A 268 -16.99 -2.48 -11.95
CA ARG A 268 -17.65 -3.25 -13.00
C ARG A 268 -19.15 -3.35 -12.79
N VAL A 269 -19.56 -3.80 -11.59
CA VAL A 269 -20.98 -3.95 -11.25
C VAL A 269 -21.73 -2.62 -11.38
N SER A 270 -21.19 -1.52 -10.83
CA SER A 270 -21.83 -0.21 -10.94
C SER A 270 -21.97 0.29 -12.39
N VAL A 271 -20.93 0.10 -13.21
CA VAL A 271 -20.94 0.54 -14.62
C VAL A 271 -21.91 -0.29 -15.45
N GLU A 272 -21.90 -1.62 -15.29
CA GLU A 272 -22.80 -2.52 -16.01
C GLU A 272 -24.27 -2.28 -15.61
N GLU A 273 -24.54 -2.05 -14.33
CA GLU A 273 -25.86 -1.68 -13.85
C GLU A 273 -26.35 -0.40 -14.54
N ILE A 274 -25.56 0.67 -14.55
CA ILE A 274 -25.97 1.93 -15.18
C ILE A 274 -26.16 1.77 -16.70
N LEU A 275 -25.21 1.17 -17.40
CA LEU A 275 -25.21 1.18 -18.87
C LEU A 275 -26.05 0.09 -19.52
N LEU A 276 -26.21 -1.06 -18.87
CA LEU A 276 -26.84 -2.24 -19.48
C LEU A 276 -28.24 -2.53 -18.92
N SER A 277 -28.58 -2.03 -17.71
CA SER A 277 -29.90 -2.29 -17.13
C SER A 277 -31.02 -1.38 -17.65
N GLY A 278 -30.68 -0.27 -18.33
CA GLY A 278 -31.63 0.66 -18.95
C GLY A 278 -32.54 0.08 -20.05
N ASN A 279 -32.35 -1.19 -20.44
CA ASN A 279 -33.26 -1.93 -21.31
C ASN A 279 -34.51 -2.52 -20.60
N ARG A 280 -34.75 -2.17 -19.33
CA ARG A 280 -35.84 -2.74 -18.51
C ARG A 280 -36.93 -1.74 -18.08
N ALA A 281 -36.92 -0.51 -18.59
CA ALA A 281 -37.97 0.49 -18.34
C ALA A 281 -38.72 0.83 -19.63
#